data_AF-K1SH39-F1
#
_entry.id   AF-K1SH39-F1
#
_cell.length_a   1.000
_cell.length_b   1.000
_cell.length_c   1.000
_cell.angle_alpha   90.00
_cell.angle_beta   90.00
_cell.angle_gamma   90.00
#
_symmetry.space_group_name_H-M   'P 1'
#
loop_
_entity.id
_entity.type
_entity.pdbx_description
1 polymer ?
#
loop_
_entity_poly.entity_id
_entity_poly.type
_entity_poly.pdbx_seq_one_letter_code
_entity_poly.pdbx_strand_id
1 'polypeptide(L)'
;NLIDQPMSLEKRGLILYEFCKQSYPEYQIQAAIAWIEAGMSLKKLPAEKVWTKRQIPPATWNIIYGEYKESLRLCFLPADEKGEHGYWFGFESEIQKASPVFKART
;
A
#
# COMPACT_ATOMS: atom_id res chain seq x y z
N ASN A 1 -16.66 26.90 -13.17
CA ASN A 1 -15.57 26.51 -14.08
C ASN A 1 -14.90 25.26 -13.51
N LEU A 2 -15.16 24.07 -14.06
CA LEU A 2 -14.64 22.79 -13.53
C LEU A 2 -13.12 22.67 -13.67
N ILE A 3 -12.54 23.41 -14.62
CA ILE A 3 -11.11 23.44 -14.93
C ILE A 3 -10.28 24.09 -13.81
N ASP A 4 -10.89 24.98 -13.02
CA ASP A 4 -10.21 25.72 -11.96
C ASP A 4 -10.17 24.95 -10.61
N GLN A 5 -10.81 23.78 -10.52
CA GLN A 5 -10.81 22.99 -9.28
C GLN A 5 -9.55 22.11 -9.18
N PRO A 6 -8.80 22.18 -8.07
CA PRO A 6 -7.66 21.31 -7.87
C PRO A 6 -8.11 19.85 -7.79
N MET A 7 -7.38 18.98 -8.48
CA MET A 7 -7.66 17.55 -8.51
C MET A 7 -7.55 16.92 -7.12
N SER A 8 -8.48 16.03 -6.77
CA SER A 8 -8.45 15.31 -5.50
C SER A 8 -7.15 14.48 -5.36
N LEU A 9 -6.73 14.22 -4.12
CA LEU A 9 -5.56 13.38 -3.85
C LEU A 9 -5.73 11.97 -4.45
N GLU A 10 -6.94 11.39 -4.32
CA GLU A 10 -7.27 10.09 -4.91
C GLU A 10 -7.10 10.08 -6.43
N LYS A 11 -7.64 11.10 -7.12
CA LYS A 11 -7.54 11.19 -8.58
C LYS A 11 -6.08 11.39 -9.03
N ARG A 12 -5.29 12.21 -8.31
CA ARG A 12 -3.85 12.37 -8.56
C ARG A 12 -3.09 11.06 -8.38
N GLY A 13 -3.40 10.29 -7.33
CA GLY A 13 -2.77 8.99 -7.08
C GLY A 13 -3.07 7.95 -8.17
N LEU A 14 -4.31 7.93 -8.68
CA LEU A 14 -4.69 7.04 -9.79
C LEU A 14 -3.92 7.38 -11.07
N ILE A 15 -3.86 8.67 -11.43
CA ILE A 15 -3.11 9.12 -12.62
C ILE A 15 -1.63 8.77 -12.49
N LEU A 16 -1.02 9.00 -11.32
CA LEU A 16 0.37 8.66 -11.08
C LEU A 16 0.62 7.15 -11.23
N TYR A 17 -0.24 6.31 -10.66
CA TYR A 17 -0.11 4.86 -10.79
C TYR A 17 -0.25 4.39 -12.24
N GLU A 18 -1.24 4.90 -12.98
CA GLU A 18 -1.44 4.56 -14.39
C GLU A 18 -0.24 5.00 -15.24
N PHE A 19 0.30 6.21 -14.98
CA PHE A 19 1.50 6.70 -15.63
C PHE A 19 2.71 5.80 -15.36
N CYS A 20 2.98 5.44 -14.10
CA CYS A 20 4.07 4.50 -13.78
C CYS A 20 3.84 3.14 -14.47
N LYS A 21 2.62 2.59 -14.43
CA LYS A 21 2.32 1.30 -15.07
C LYS A 21 2.61 1.29 -16.57
N GLN A 22 2.42 2.41 -17.26
CA GLN A 22 2.61 2.51 -18.73
C GLN A 22 4.01 2.95 -19.12
N SER A 23 4.59 3.91 -18.40
CA SER A 23 5.81 4.62 -18.83
C SER A 23 7.03 4.27 -17.98
N TYR A 24 6.84 3.89 -16.71
CA TYR A 24 7.92 3.56 -15.77
C TYR A 24 7.54 2.40 -14.83
N PRO A 25 7.41 1.17 -15.35
CA PRO A 25 6.93 0.03 -14.56
C PRO A 25 7.77 -0.25 -13.30
N GLU A 26 9.06 0.12 -13.32
CA GLU A 26 9.98 0.03 -12.18
C GLU A 26 9.55 0.86 -10.96
N TYR A 27 8.70 1.87 -11.15
CA TYR A 27 8.12 2.70 -10.07
C TYR A 27 6.68 2.32 -9.71
N GLN A 28 6.09 1.32 -10.36
CA GLN A 28 4.70 0.93 -10.13
C GLN A 28 4.46 0.47 -8.68
N ILE A 29 5.40 -0.29 -8.11
CA ILE A 29 5.31 -0.75 -6.72
C ILE A 29 5.42 0.44 -5.76
N GLN A 30 6.27 1.41 -6.04
CA GLN A 30 6.47 2.60 -5.22
C GLN A 30 5.21 3.48 -5.25
N ALA A 31 4.55 3.59 -6.40
CA ALA A 31 3.25 4.24 -6.51
C ALA A 31 2.16 3.52 -5.70
N ALA A 32 2.14 2.18 -5.72
CA ALA A 32 1.24 1.37 -4.90
C ALA A 32 1.51 1.54 -3.39
N ILE A 33 2.77 1.55 -2.98
CA ILE A 33 3.19 1.82 -1.59
C ILE A 33 2.71 3.21 -1.16
N ALA A 34 2.99 4.24 -1.96
CA ALA A 34 2.59 5.61 -1.64
C ALA A 34 1.06 5.75 -1.52
N TRP A 35 0.30 5.04 -2.36
CA TRP A 35 -1.15 4.95 -2.27
C TRP A 35 -1.62 4.39 -0.92
N ILE A 36 -1.02 3.28 -0.48
CA ILE A 36 -1.34 2.64 0.81
C ILE A 36 -0.94 3.54 1.99
N GLU A 37 0.26 4.12 1.95
CA GLU A 37 0.78 5.02 2.99
C GLU A 37 -0.05 6.31 3.12
N ALA A 38 -0.58 6.81 2.01
CA ALA A 38 -1.52 7.94 2.01
C ALA A 38 -2.91 7.60 2.59
N GLY A 39 -3.14 6.34 2.99
CA GLY A 39 -4.43 5.89 3.54
C GLY A 39 -5.54 5.83 2.50
N MET A 40 -5.19 5.69 1.23
CA MET A 40 -6.17 5.52 0.16
C MET A 40 -6.78 4.11 0.19
N SER A 41 -7.90 3.93 -0.51
CA SER A 41 -8.65 2.67 -0.50
C SER A 41 -7.84 1.49 -1.04
N LEU A 42 -7.79 0.39 -0.28
CA LEU A 42 -7.18 -0.87 -0.71
C LEU A 42 -8.02 -1.62 -1.77
N LYS A 43 -9.20 -1.10 -2.15
CA LYS A 43 -10.07 -1.70 -3.18
C LYS A 43 -9.88 -1.07 -4.56
N LYS A 44 -8.89 -0.20 -4.73
CA LYS A 44 -8.63 0.54 -5.96
C LYS A 44 -7.41 -0.02 -6.69
N LEU A 45 -7.28 0.37 -7.96
CA LEU A 45 -6.28 -0.13 -8.89
C LEU A 45 -4.84 -0.18 -8.31
N PRO A 46 -4.33 0.84 -7.60
CA PRO A 46 -2.96 0.79 -7.08
C PRO A 46 -2.74 -0.25 -5.97
N ALA A 47 -3.82 -0.74 -5.35
CA ALA A 47 -3.79 -1.73 -4.28
C ALA A 47 -4.47 -3.06 -4.68
N GLU A 48 -4.74 -3.28 -5.97
CA GLU A 48 -5.51 -4.45 -6.45
C GLU A 48 -4.85 -5.79 -6.08
N LYS A 49 -3.52 -5.81 -6.03
CA LYS A 49 -2.72 -7.00 -5.70
C LYS A 49 -2.51 -7.18 -4.19
N VAL A 50 -2.98 -6.25 -3.35
CA VAL A 50 -2.79 -6.32 -1.91
C VAL A 50 -3.61 -7.45 -1.31
N TRP A 51 -2.95 -8.35 -0.60
CA TRP A 51 -3.60 -9.42 0.13
C TRP A 51 -3.98 -8.92 1.52
N THR A 52 -5.29 -8.95 1.82
CA THR A 52 -5.86 -8.34 3.04
C THR A 52 -6.47 -9.36 4.00
N LYS A 53 -6.55 -10.63 3.59
CA LYS A 53 -7.20 -11.71 4.35
C LYS A 53 -6.23 -12.82 4.64
N ARG A 54 -6.38 -13.48 5.80
CA ARG A 54 -5.60 -14.64 6.22
C ARG A 54 -4.08 -14.42 6.11
N GLN A 55 -3.65 -13.18 6.40
CA GLN A 55 -2.25 -12.84 6.41
C GLN A 55 -1.61 -13.46 7.65
N ILE A 56 -0.57 -14.24 7.43
CA ILE A 56 0.21 -14.87 8.49
C ILE A 56 1.55 -14.13 8.53
N PRO A 57 1.91 -13.48 9.65
CA PRO A 57 3.20 -12.82 9.78
C PRO A 57 4.34 -13.81 9.45
N PRO A 58 5.35 -13.41 8.66
CA PRO A 58 6.53 -14.22 8.42
C PRO A 58 7.38 -14.34 9.69
N ALA A 59 8.22 -15.38 9.75
CA ALA A 59 9.15 -15.56 10.87
C ALA A 59 10.21 -14.44 10.96
N THR A 60 10.58 -13.85 9.81
CA THR A 60 11.54 -12.74 9.73
C THR A 60 11.08 -11.73 8.70
N TRP A 61 11.39 -10.45 8.95
CA TRP A 61 11.19 -9.34 8.03
C TRP A 61 12.21 -8.24 8.31
N ASN A 62 12.40 -7.35 7.34
CA ASN A 62 13.19 -6.14 7.50
C ASN A 62 12.24 -4.98 7.80
N ILE A 63 12.21 -4.51 9.04
CA ILE A 63 11.34 -3.40 9.45
C ILE A 63 11.84 -2.12 8.80
N ILE A 64 10.94 -1.42 8.11
CA ILE A 64 11.21 -0.12 7.49
C ILE A 64 10.82 0.99 8.46
N TYR A 65 9.64 0.89 9.08
CA TYR A 65 9.21 1.77 10.16
C TYR A 65 8.12 1.13 11.03
N GLY A 66 7.92 1.72 12.21
CA GLY A 66 6.92 1.28 13.18
C GLY A 66 7.35 0.06 13.97
N GLU A 67 6.45 -0.42 14.82
CA GLU A 67 6.62 -1.61 15.65
C GLU A 67 5.49 -2.59 15.35
N TYR A 68 5.83 -3.87 15.21
CA TYR A 68 4.82 -4.90 15.02
C TYR A 68 4.10 -5.21 16.33
N LYS A 69 2.77 -5.26 16.29
CA LYS A 69 1.91 -5.75 17.35
C LYS A 69 0.93 -6.77 16.77
N GLU A 70 0.61 -7.82 17.52
CA GLU A 70 -0.33 -8.85 17.09
C GLU A 70 -1.74 -8.31 16.79
N SER A 71 -2.11 -7.19 17.40
CA SER A 71 -3.39 -6.50 17.16
C SER A 71 -3.48 -5.79 15.81
N LEU A 72 -2.36 -5.62 15.09
CA LEU A 72 -2.36 -4.95 13.80
C LEU A 72 -3.06 -5.79 12.75
N ARG A 73 -3.98 -5.15 12.01
CA ARG A 73 -4.54 -5.74 10.80
C ARG A 73 -3.46 -5.67 9.71
N LEU A 74 -2.92 -6.82 9.33
CA LEU A 74 -1.88 -6.91 8.32
C LEU A 74 -2.44 -6.97 6.90
N CYS A 75 -1.72 -6.34 5.97
CA CYS A 75 -1.90 -6.46 4.53
C CYS A 75 -0.53 -6.69 3.87
N PHE A 76 -0.49 -7.49 2.82
CA PHE A 76 0.74 -7.78 2.08
C PHE A 76 0.62 -7.32 0.63
N LEU A 77 1.61 -6.56 0.16
CA LEU A 77 1.76 -6.15 -1.24
C LEU A 77 2.90 -6.99 -1.85
N PRO A 78 2.60 -7.97 -2.71
CA PRO A 78 3.64 -8.77 -3.37
C PRO A 78 4.46 -7.90 -4.31
N ALA A 79 5.79 -8.08 -4.28
CA ALA A 79 6.75 -7.43 -5.18
C ALA A 79 7.20 -8.34 -6.34
N ASP A 80 6.86 -9.62 -6.28
CA ASP A 80 7.06 -10.60 -7.33
C ASP A 80 5.79 -11.42 -7.58
N GLU A 81 5.80 -12.25 -8.63
CA GLU A 81 4.64 -13.08 -9.00
C GLU A 81 4.39 -14.25 -8.03
N LYS A 82 5.43 -14.70 -7.32
CA LYS A 82 5.36 -15.84 -6.40
C LYS A 82 4.86 -15.44 -5.01
N GLY A 83 4.88 -14.14 -4.69
CA GLY A 83 4.62 -13.61 -3.36
C GLY A 83 5.69 -13.97 -2.33
N GLU A 84 6.91 -14.29 -2.77
CA GLU A 84 8.03 -14.60 -1.87
C GLU A 84 8.60 -13.30 -1.27
N HIS A 85 8.69 -12.26 -2.09
CA HIS A 85 9.10 -10.92 -1.68
C HIS A 85 7.95 -9.92 -1.74
N GLY A 86 7.95 -8.96 -0.83
CA GLY A 86 6.92 -7.94 -0.79
C GLY A 86 6.94 -7.05 0.44
N TYR A 87 5.92 -6.22 0.56
CA TYR A 87 5.78 -5.23 1.62
C TYR A 87 4.61 -5.59 2.52
N TRP A 88 4.89 -5.58 3.81
CA TRP A 88 3.90 -5.76 4.88
C TRP A 88 3.47 -4.41 5.39
N PHE A 89 2.18 -4.24 5.60
CA PHE A 89 1.58 -3.04 6.18
C PHE A 89 0.68 -3.42 7.35
N GLY A 90 0.87 -2.77 8.50
CA GLY A 90 0.03 -2.96 9.68
C GLY A 90 -0.83 -1.73 9.96
N PHE A 91 -2.12 -1.95 10.17
CA PHE A 91 -3.11 -0.91 10.49
C PHE A 91 -3.65 -1.12 11.91
N GLU A 92 -3.74 -0.04 12.68
CA GLU A 92 -4.44 -0.02 13.97
C GLU A 92 -5.95 -0.16 13.71
N SER A 93 -6.56 -1.23 14.23
CA SER A 93 -8.00 -1.49 14.02
C SER A 93 -8.89 -0.56 14.86
N GLU A 94 -8.35 -0.04 15.96
CA GLU A 94 -9.10 0.77 16.93
C GLU A 94 -9.16 2.26 16.54
N ILE A 95 -8.25 2.70 15.68
CA ILE A 95 -8.12 4.10 15.28
C ILE A 95 -8.74 4.26 13.89
N GLN A 96 -9.55 5.29 13.67
CA GLN A 96 -10.08 5.66 12.34
C GLN A 96 -8.99 6.20 11.38
N LYS A 97 -7.73 5.84 11.59
CA LYS A 97 -6.62 6.28 10.75
C LYS A 97 -6.43 5.28 9.61
N ALA A 98 -6.67 5.74 8.39
CA ALA A 98 -6.60 4.89 7.20
C ALA A 98 -5.16 4.54 6.77
N SER A 99 -4.14 5.24 7.28
CA SER A 99 -2.73 5.00 6.95
C SER A 99 -2.11 3.90 7.84
N PRO A 100 -1.17 3.10 7.32
CA PRO A 100 -0.45 2.09 8.11
C PRO A 100 0.42 2.74 9.19
N VAL A 101 0.57 2.05 10.32
CA VAL A 101 1.49 2.43 11.42
C VAL A 101 2.75 1.58 11.45
N PHE A 102 2.77 0.50 10.67
CA PHE A 102 3.89 -0.44 10.54
C PHE A 102 4.14 -0.75 9.08
N LYS A 103 5.42 -0.85 8.71
CA LYS A 103 5.84 -1.34 7.40
C LYS A 103 7.12 -2.16 7.50
N ALA A 104 7.13 -3.31 6.84
CA ALA A 104 8.31 -4.15 6.71
C ALA A 104 8.40 -4.77 5.32
N ARG A 105 9.55 -5.38 5.00
CA ARG A 105 9.80 -6.07 3.75
C ARG A 105 10.27 -7.50 3.99
N THR A 106 9.77 -8.42 3.16
CA THR A 106 10.34 -9.75 2.94
C THR A 106 10.87 -9.89 1.53
#